data_AF-A0A5P9PR65-F1
#
_entry.id   AF-A0A5P9PR65-F1
#
_cell.length_a   1.000
_cell.length_b   1.000
_cell.length_c   1.000
_cell.angle_alpha   90.00
_cell.angle_beta   90.00
_cell.angle_gamma   90.00
#
_symmetry.space_group_name_H-M   'P 1'
#
loop_
_entity.id
_entity.type
_entity.pdbx_description
1 polymer ?
#
loop_
_entity_poly.entity_id
_entity_poly.type
_entity_poly.pdbx_seq_one_letter_code
_entity_poly.pdbx_strand_id
1 'polypeptide(L)'
;MRQVQVAALAATAVAFAGLAGCADRPNDLDTYYDDPVPSSAPVTPPAPAAAPAAAPPPSQERTATTPALLTDADVAAEEVRKATKPATPSKCLAPLVERVPEEQRKRSDWQYPSGASLSHQVLVTKGAAEAVNRLICSGATPVQLTPTGAEAQRAWCETDKGAAVCTVLLARGDVISAVQVAASTQARATDAAKRLAPISAAALVRVSS
;
A
#
# COMPACT_ATOMS: atom_id res chain seq x y z
N MET A 1 -16.47 -50.81 -17.79
CA MET A 1 -17.52 -50.05 -18.50
C MET A 1 -16.85 -49.21 -19.59
N ARG A 2 -17.23 -49.43 -20.85
CA ARG A 2 -16.75 -48.74 -22.06
C ARG A 2 -17.62 -47.49 -22.33
N GLN A 3 -17.02 -46.42 -22.86
CA GLN A 3 -17.51 -45.49 -23.92
C GLN A 3 -16.71 -44.17 -23.80
N VAL A 4 -15.71 -43.87 -24.65
CA VAL A 4 -15.73 -43.39 -26.06
C VAL A 4 -16.05 -41.88 -26.18
N GLN A 5 -14.97 -41.13 -26.50
CA GLN A 5 -14.80 -39.99 -27.42
C GLN A 5 -15.77 -38.78 -27.43
N VAL A 6 -15.24 -37.56 -27.55
CA VAL A 6 -15.10 -36.76 -28.80
C VAL A 6 -14.76 -35.29 -28.44
N ALA A 7 -13.86 -34.70 -29.22
CA ALA A 7 -13.33 -33.34 -29.14
C ALA A 7 -14.32 -32.24 -29.59
N ALA A 8 -14.11 -30.99 -29.19
CA ALA A 8 -14.48 -29.81 -29.97
C ALA A 8 -13.67 -28.56 -29.57
N LEU A 9 -12.97 -28.01 -30.57
CA LEU A 9 -12.29 -26.71 -30.58
C LEU A 9 -13.30 -25.55 -30.51
N ALA A 10 -12.90 -24.44 -29.90
CA ALA A 10 -13.31 -23.10 -30.36
C ALA A 10 -12.22 -22.08 -30.01
N ALA A 11 -11.43 -21.73 -31.02
CA ALA A 11 -10.60 -20.55 -31.02
C ALA A 11 -11.47 -19.36 -31.44
N THR A 12 -11.47 -18.28 -30.65
CA THR A 12 -12.00 -16.98 -31.07
C THR A 12 -10.91 -15.94 -30.92
N ALA A 13 -10.28 -15.63 -32.05
CA ALA A 13 -9.52 -14.40 -32.25
C ALA A 13 -10.52 -13.24 -32.42
N VAL A 14 -10.30 -12.15 -31.68
CA VAL A 14 -10.93 -10.85 -31.93
C VAL A 14 -9.80 -9.85 -32.14
N ALA A 15 -9.76 -9.28 -33.33
CA ALA A 15 -8.89 -8.19 -33.75
C ALA A 15 -9.72 -6.91 -33.97
N PHE A 16 -9.01 -5.79 -34.19
CA PHE A 16 -9.42 -4.40 -34.43
C PHE A 16 -9.58 -3.53 -33.17
N ALA A 17 -8.75 -2.52 -32.86
CA ALA A 17 -8.18 -1.36 -33.57
C ALA A 17 -8.99 -0.06 -33.35
N GLY A 18 -8.27 1.03 -33.02
CA GLY A 18 -8.78 2.40 -32.79
C GLY A 18 -8.76 2.75 -31.30
N LEU A 19 -8.15 3.83 -30.80
CA LEU A 19 -8.01 5.17 -31.37
C LEU A 19 -6.65 5.77 -30.98
N ALA A 20 -5.86 6.16 -31.98
CA ALA A 20 -4.80 7.14 -31.83
C ALA A 20 -5.46 8.51 -31.57
N GLY A 21 -5.31 9.02 -30.35
CA GLY A 21 -5.72 10.37 -29.98
C GLY A 21 -4.66 11.36 -30.43
N CYS A 22 -4.91 11.98 -31.58
CA CYS A 22 -4.17 13.11 -32.13
C CYS A 22 -4.10 14.27 -31.12
N ALA A 23 -2.89 14.64 -30.70
CA ALA A 23 -2.61 15.98 -30.21
C ALA A 23 -1.76 16.71 -31.27
N ASP A 24 -2.31 16.81 -32.47
CA ASP A 24 -1.79 17.69 -33.52
C ASP A 24 -2.38 19.09 -33.26
N ARG A 25 -1.83 19.77 -32.24
CA ARG A 25 -2.01 21.22 -32.14
C ARG A 25 -0.90 21.86 -32.96
N PRO A 26 -1.20 22.56 -34.06
CA PRO A 26 -0.21 23.43 -34.66
C PRO A 26 0.20 24.44 -33.59
N ASN A 27 1.49 24.43 -33.28
CA ASN A 27 2.11 25.45 -32.44
C ASN A 27 2.15 26.72 -33.28
N ASP A 28 1.16 27.59 -33.09
CA ASP A 28 1.08 28.90 -33.72
C ASP A 28 2.21 29.77 -33.15
N LEU A 29 3.35 29.76 -33.86
CA LEU A 29 4.56 30.53 -33.55
C LEU A 29 4.55 31.90 -34.24
N ASP A 30 3.51 32.25 -35.00
CA ASP A 30 3.50 33.43 -35.86
C ASP A 30 2.91 34.68 -35.20
N THR A 31 2.39 34.58 -33.97
CA THR A 31 1.84 35.76 -33.26
C THR A 31 2.85 36.53 -32.42
N TYR A 32 4.16 36.24 -32.52
CA TYR A 32 5.18 36.89 -31.67
C TYR A 32 6.00 37.99 -32.35
N TYR A 33 5.69 38.35 -33.60
CA TYR A 33 6.35 39.45 -34.31
C TYR A 33 5.34 40.49 -34.83
N ASP A 34 4.48 40.98 -33.94
CA ASP A 34 3.95 42.33 -34.10
C ASP A 34 4.95 43.29 -33.45
N ASP A 35 5.62 44.08 -34.29
CA ASP A 35 6.52 45.17 -33.92
C ASP A 35 5.70 46.42 -33.56
N PRO A 36 5.65 46.87 -32.29
CA PRO A 36 5.24 48.23 -32.00
C PRO A 36 6.45 49.17 -32.05
N VAL A 37 6.32 50.17 -32.91
CA VAL A 37 7.08 51.42 -33.03
C VAL A 37 7.78 51.87 -31.73
N PRO A 38 9.06 52.28 -31.75
CA PRO A 38 9.77 52.69 -30.54
C PRO A 38 9.23 54.01 -29.99
N SER A 39 8.60 53.96 -28.82
CA SER A 39 8.35 55.12 -27.97
C SER A 39 9.38 55.15 -26.84
N SER A 40 10.25 56.15 -26.86
CA SER A 40 11.34 56.35 -25.90
C SER A 40 10.79 56.81 -24.54
N ALA A 41 10.54 55.86 -23.63
CA ALA A 41 10.36 56.14 -22.21
C ALA A 41 11.52 55.52 -21.40
N PRO A 42 11.97 56.13 -20.30
CA PRO A 42 13.02 55.56 -19.46
C PRO A 42 12.52 54.29 -18.78
N VAL A 43 13.04 53.14 -19.22
CA VAL A 43 12.73 51.82 -18.67
C VAL A 43 13.60 51.56 -17.45
N THR A 44 12.97 51.50 -16.27
CA THR A 44 13.58 50.89 -15.08
C THR A 44 13.81 49.39 -15.36
N PRO A 45 15.01 48.84 -15.10
CA PRO A 45 15.28 47.44 -15.43
C PRO A 45 14.33 46.51 -14.65
N PRO A 46 13.64 45.57 -15.34
CA PRO A 46 12.82 44.58 -14.66
C PRO A 46 13.71 43.68 -13.80
N ALA A 47 13.25 43.44 -12.56
CA ALA A 47 13.88 42.47 -11.68
C ALA A 47 13.86 41.07 -12.34
N PRO A 48 14.91 40.24 -12.16
CA PRO A 48 14.96 38.91 -12.75
C PRO A 48 13.74 38.08 -12.32
N ALA A 49 13.04 37.49 -13.31
CA ALA A 49 12.01 36.51 -13.04
C ALA A 49 12.62 35.34 -12.26
N ALA A 50 12.03 35.03 -11.10
CA ALA A 50 12.43 33.88 -10.29
C ALA A 50 12.28 32.61 -11.13
N ALA A 51 13.33 31.79 -11.16
CA ALA A 51 13.30 30.49 -11.81
C ALA A 51 12.13 29.64 -11.27
N PRO A 52 11.49 28.81 -12.12
CA PRO A 52 10.48 27.87 -11.65
C PRO A 52 11.05 27.02 -10.52
N ALA A 53 10.34 26.95 -9.39
CA ALA A 53 10.74 26.11 -8.28
C ALA A 53 10.89 24.67 -8.77
N ALA A 54 12.07 24.09 -8.56
CA ALA A 54 12.33 22.69 -8.87
C ALA A 54 11.29 21.81 -8.17
N ALA A 55 10.77 20.80 -8.88
CA ALA A 55 9.88 19.81 -8.29
C ALA A 55 10.53 19.24 -7.01
N PRO A 56 9.77 19.09 -5.91
CA PRO A 56 10.32 18.59 -4.66
C PRO A 56 10.96 17.21 -4.90
N PRO A 57 12.14 16.93 -4.32
CA PRO A 57 12.84 15.68 -4.56
C PRO A 57 12.04 14.48 -4.01
N PRO A 58 12.22 13.27 -4.55
CA PRO A 58 11.52 12.02 -4.17
C PRO A 58 11.85 11.50 -2.75
N SER A 59 12.37 12.36 -1.87
CA SER A 59 12.88 12.03 -0.55
C SER A 59 11.80 11.99 0.53
N GLN A 60 10.65 12.64 0.34
CA GLN A 60 9.61 12.74 1.37
C GLN A 60 8.85 11.42 1.57
N GLU A 61 8.60 10.66 0.50
CA GLU A 61 7.87 9.38 0.58
C GLU A 61 8.67 8.28 1.32
N ARG A 62 10.01 8.31 1.24
CA ARG A 62 10.85 7.30 1.91
C ARG A 62 10.88 7.45 3.43
N THR A 63 10.79 8.68 3.93
CA THR A 63 10.88 8.97 5.38
C THR A 63 9.61 8.59 6.13
N ALA A 64 8.46 8.55 5.45
CA ALA A 64 7.16 8.28 6.06
C ALA A 64 7.01 6.82 6.58
N THR A 65 7.78 5.86 6.05
CA THR A 65 7.62 4.45 6.44
C THR A 65 8.18 4.11 7.82
N THR A 66 9.28 4.73 8.23
CA THR A 66 10.00 4.37 9.46
C THR A 66 9.18 4.62 10.72
N PRO A 67 8.49 5.77 10.90
CA PRO A 67 7.72 6.03 12.13
C PRO A 67 6.44 5.19 12.25
N ALA A 68 5.89 4.71 11.12
CA ALA A 68 4.74 3.79 11.10
C ALA A 68 5.13 2.35 11.45
N LEU A 69 6.40 1.97 11.32
CA LEU A 69 6.84 0.61 11.60
C LEU A 69 6.78 0.33 13.10
N LEU A 70 6.19 -0.80 13.49
CA LEU A 70 6.17 -1.23 14.87
C LEU A 70 7.60 -1.52 15.35
N THR A 71 7.93 -1.00 16.52
CA THR A 71 9.20 -1.20 17.22
C THR A 71 9.06 -2.26 18.30
N ASP A 72 10.18 -2.70 18.88
CA ASP A 72 10.15 -3.63 20.01
C ASP A 72 9.46 -3.04 21.24
N ALA A 73 9.54 -1.72 21.42
CA ALA A 73 8.82 -1.01 22.48
C ALA A 73 7.30 -1.04 22.25
N ASP A 74 6.84 -0.89 21.00
CA ASP A 74 5.40 -0.90 20.68
C ASP A 74 4.75 -2.27 21.00
N VAL A 75 5.49 -3.37 20.82
CA VAL A 75 4.99 -4.74 21.01
C VAL A 75 5.47 -5.38 22.32
N ALA A 76 6.08 -4.62 23.24
CA ALA A 76 6.64 -5.17 24.47
C ALA A 76 5.58 -5.90 25.33
N ALA A 77 4.35 -5.37 25.37
CA ALA A 77 3.24 -5.96 26.13
C ALA A 77 2.73 -7.29 25.56
N GLU A 78 3.11 -7.64 24.32
CA GLU A 78 2.78 -8.94 23.71
C GLU A 78 3.79 -10.03 24.08
N GLU A 79 4.83 -9.70 24.85
CA GLU A 79 5.90 -10.62 25.28
C GLU A 79 6.61 -11.33 24.11
N VAL A 80 6.58 -10.71 22.93
CA VAL A 80 7.20 -11.24 21.72
C VAL A 80 8.70 -10.93 21.71
N ARG A 81 9.47 -11.77 21.01
CA ARG A 81 10.90 -11.56 20.77
C ARG A 81 11.14 -11.37 19.28
N LYS A 82 12.17 -10.62 18.89
CA LYS A 82 12.56 -10.50 17.48
C LYS A 82 12.72 -11.88 16.85
N ALA A 83 12.10 -12.08 15.70
CA ALA A 83 12.20 -13.33 14.97
C ALA A 83 13.59 -13.46 14.34
N THR A 84 14.19 -14.64 14.43
CA THR A 84 15.45 -14.95 13.73
C THR A 84 15.23 -15.22 12.24
N LYS A 85 14.00 -15.60 11.86
CA LYS A 85 13.60 -15.85 10.48
C LYS A 85 12.40 -14.95 10.12
N PRO A 86 12.46 -14.20 9.01
CA PRO A 86 11.32 -13.45 8.52
C PRO A 86 10.15 -14.39 8.13
N ALA A 87 8.93 -14.10 8.62
CA ALA A 87 7.70 -14.78 8.21
C ALA A 87 7.19 -14.33 6.84
N THR A 88 7.21 -15.16 5.81
CA THR A 88 6.74 -14.74 4.47
C THR A 88 5.28 -14.27 4.53
N PRO A 89 4.94 -13.05 4.04
CA PRO A 89 3.55 -12.66 3.89
C PRO A 89 2.82 -13.73 3.10
N SER A 90 1.69 -14.15 3.62
CA SER A 90 0.95 -15.27 3.06
C SER A 90 -0.48 -14.85 2.74
N LYS A 91 -1.13 -15.72 1.96
CA LYS A 91 -2.56 -15.62 1.68
C LYS A 91 -2.90 -14.29 0.99
N CYS A 92 -4.01 -13.68 1.37
CA CYS A 92 -4.46 -12.40 0.86
C CYS A 92 -3.47 -11.24 0.96
N LEU A 93 -2.54 -11.29 1.92
CA LEU A 93 -1.57 -10.21 2.09
C LEU A 93 -0.50 -10.24 0.99
N ALA A 94 -0.12 -11.44 0.51
CA ALA A 94 0.98 -11.57 -0.45
C ALA A 94 0.77 -10.76 -1.74
N PRO A 95 -0.39 -10.84 -2.43
CA PRO A 95 -0.63 -10.05 -3.64
C PRO A 95 -0.61 -8.53 -3.43
N LEU A 96 -0.95 -8.05 -2.22
CA LEU A 96 -0.89 -6.62 -1.90
C LEU A 96 0.57 -6.17 -1.77
N VAL A 97 1.39 -6.95 -1.06
CA VAL A 97 2.81 -6.66 -0.82
C VAL A 97 3.61 -6.73 -2.13
N GLU A 98 3.32 -7.69 -2.99
CA GLU A 98 3.98 -7.88 -4.28
C GLU A 98 3.77 -6.72 -5.27
N ARG A 99 2.65 -6.00 -5.16
CA ARG A 99 2.34 -4.83 -6.01
C ARG A 99 3.09 -3.56 -5.61
N VAL A 100 3.65 -3.52 -4.40
CA VAL A 100 4.37 -2.35 -3.88
C VAL A 100 5.87 -2.55 -4.06
N PRO A 101 6.59 -1.62 -4.72
CA PRO A 101 8.05 -1.68 -4.88
C PRO A 101 8.80 -1.84 -3.55
N GLU A 102 9.94 -2.53 -3.55
CA GLU A 102 10.65 -2.88 -2.32
C GLU A 102 11.08 -1.68 -1.48
N GLU A 103 11.51 -0.62 -2.14
CA GLU A 103 11.92 0.65 -1.53
C GLU A 103 10.77 1.38 -0.82
N GLN A 104 9.52 1.05 -1.15
CA GLN A 104 8.30 1.56 -0.53
C GLN A 104 7.75 0.63 0.57
N ARG A 105 8.50 -0.42 0.92
CA ARG A 105 8.14 -1.41 1.93
C ARG A 105 9.10 -1.34 3.12
N LYS A 106 8.55 -1.42 4.32
CA LYS A 106 9.30 -1.70 5.55
C LYS A 106 8.65 -2.85 6.30
N ARG A 107 9.45 -3.53 7.11
CA ARG A 107 9.01 -4.77 7.75
C ARG A 107 9.72 -5.01 9.08
N SER A 108 9.00 -5.63 10.00
CA SER A 108 9.55 -6.19 11.24
C SER A 108 8.82 -7.48 11.61
N ASP A 109 9.55 -8.39 12.26
CA ASP A 109 9.05 -9.72 12.59
C ASP A 109 9.41 -10.10 14.02
N TRP A 110 8.46 -10.77 14.67
CA TRP A 110 8.58 -11.26 16.03
C TRP A 110 7.98 -12.67 16.16
N GLN A 111 8.32 -13.33 17.26
CA GLN A 111 7.83 -14.64 17.62
C GLN A 111 7.36 -14.63 19.07
N TYR A 112 6.17 -15.17 19.31
CA TYR A 112 5.63 -15.43 20.64
C TYR A 112 6.34 -16.63 21.28
N PRO A 113 6.41 -16.70 22.63
CA PRO A 113 6.91 -17.87 23.34
C PRO A 113 6.19 -19.17 22.99
N SER A 114 4.92 -19.09 22.58
CA SER A 114 4.12 -20.24 22.12
C SER A 114 4.51 -20.77 20.74
N GLY A 115 5.48 -20.17 20.06
CA GLY A 115 5.89 -20.48 18.68
C GLY A 115 5.06 -19.78 17.60
N ALA A 116 3.99 -19.06 17.96
CA ALA A 116 3.21 -18.23 17.03
C ALA A 116 4.07 -17.08 16.48
N SER A 117 3.79 -16.61 15.27
CA SER A 117 4.55 -15.52 14.65
C SER A 117 3.72 -14.25 14.50
N LEU A 118 4.40 -13.11 14.57
CA LEU A 118 3.88 -11.77 14.32
C LEU A 118 4.75 -11.13 13.24
N SER A 119 4.16 -10.71 12.14
CA SER A 119 4.81 -9.90 11.11
C SER A 119 4.08 -8.57 10.97
N HIS A 120 4.84 -7.48 10.87
CA HIS A 120 4.32 -6.16 10.56
C HIS A 120 4.99 -5.63 9.30
N GLN A 121 4.19 -5.09 8.40
CA GLN A 121 4.65 -4.46 7.17
C GLN A 121 4.01 -3.09 7.04
N VAL A 122 4.82 -2.14 6.58
CA VAL A 122 4.38 -0.80 6.21
C VAL A 122 4.61 -0.65 4.72
N LEU A 123 3.55 -0.31 4.00
CA LEU A 123 3.56 -0.12 2.55
C LEU A 123 3.18 1.34 2.26
N VAL A 124 3.94 2.01 1.39
CA VAL A 124 3.56 3.32 0.86
C VAL A 124 2.92 3.13 -0.51
N THR A 125 1.70 3.62 -0.66
CA THR A 125 0.99 3.56 -1.94
C THR A 125 -0.07 4.65 -1.99
N LYS A 126 -0.21 5.29 -3.15
CA LYS A 126 -1.24 6.30 -3.36
C LYS A 126 -2.62 5.69 -3.22
N GLY A 127 -3.50 6.36 -2.47
CA GLY A 127 -4.86 5.86 -2.25
C GLY A 127 -4.90 4.61 -1.38
N ALA A 128 -4.04 4.54 -0.35
CA ALA A 128 -3.94 3.43 0.58
C ALA A 128 -5.30 3.00 1.16
N ALA A 129 -6.15 3.96 1.55
CA ALA A 129 -7.49 3.68 2.07
C ALA A 129 -8.38 2.95 1.05
N GLU A 130 -8.33 3.35 -0.22
CA GLU A 130 -9.07 2.73 -1.30
C GLU A 130 -8.51 1.33 -1.61
N ALA A 131 -7.19 1.16 -1.61
CA ALA A 131 -6.54 -0.13 -1.76
C ALA A 131 -6.97 -1.13 -0.67
N VAL A 132 -7.03 -0.70 0.59
CA VAL A 132 -7.53 -1.52 1.71
C VAL A 132 -9.01 -1.86 1.53
N ASN A 133 -9.86 -0.89 1.16
CA ASN A 133 -11.30 -1.12 1.01
C ASN A 133 -11.67 -2.08 -0.12
N ARG A 134 -10.90 -2.06 -1.22
CA ARG A 134 -11.06 -2.96 -2.38
C ARG A 134 -10.54 -4.37 -2.16
N LEU A 135 -9.72 -4.59 -1.13
CA LEU A 135 -9.18 -5.92 -0.89
C LEU A 135 -10.28 -6.86 -0.40
N ILE A 136 -10.52 -7.92 -1.17
CA ILE A 136 -11.49 -8.97 -0.86
C ILE A 136 -10.75 -10.29 -0.67
N CYS A 137 -11.02 -10.94 0.46
CA CYS A 137 -10.41 -12.20 0.84
C CYS A 137 -11.41 -13.34 0.82
N SER A 138 -11.52 -14.00 -0.33
CA SER A 138 -12.42 -15.12 -0.53
C SER A 138 -12.10 -16.27 0.43
N GLY A 139 -13.11 -16.76 1.15
CA GLY A 139 -12.96 -17.87 2.10
C GLY A 139 -12.39 -17.47 3.47
N ALA A 140 -12.09 -16.19 3.70
CA ALA A 140 -11.64 -15.70 4.99
C ALA A 140 -12.82 -15.33 5.91
N THR A 141 -12.64 -15.53 7.22
CA THR A 141 -13.62 -15.10 8.23
C THR A 141 -13.33 -13.64 8.63
N PRO A 142 -14.26 -12.69 8.45
CA PRO A 142 -14.01 -11.30 8.82
C PRO A 142 -13.82 -11.15 10.33
N VAL A 143 -12.93 -10.25 10.73
CA VAL A 143 -12.69 -9.88 12.13
C VAL A 143 -13.14 -8.44 12.33
N GLN A 144 -14.07 -8.22 13.27
CA GLN A 144 -14.48 -6.89 13.64
C GLN A 144 -13.35 -6.18 14.40
N LEU A 145 -13.00 -4.99 13.93
CA LEU A 145 -12.01 -4.11 14.52
C LEU A 145 -12.67 -2.83 15.05
N THR A 146 -12.11 -2.27 16.11
CA THR A 146 -12.50 -0.97 16.66
C THR A 146 -11.31 0.00 16.94
N PRO A 147 -10.20 -0.01 16.18
CA PRO A 147 -9.15 0.98 16.37
C PRO A 147 -9.60 2.34 15.83
N THR A 148 -9.23 3.41 16.54
CA THR A 148 -9.38 4.79 16.09
C THR A 148 -8.10 5.26 15.40
N GLY A 149 -8.21 6.21 14.49
CA GLY A 149 -7.04 6.82 13.83
C GLY A 149 -6.61 6.19 12.50
N ALA A 150 -7.42 5.29 11.93
CA ALA A 150 -7.30 4.85 10.55
C ALA A 150 -8.45 5.40 9.71
N GLU A 151 -8.19 5.73 8.44
CA GLU A 151 -9.17 6.17 7.44
C GLU A 151 -9.90 4.99 6.78
N ALA A 152 -9.23 3.84 6.69
CA ALA A 152 -9.82 2.58 6.29
C ALA A 152 -9.23 1.43 7.09
N GLN A 153 -10.02 0.37 7.27
CA GLN A 153 -9.61 -0.82 7.99
C GLN A 153 -10.25 -2.09 7.41
N ARG A 154 -9.49 -3.19 7.43
CA ARG A 154 -9.99 -4.54 7.15
C ARG A 154 -9.27 -5.51 8.06
N ALA A 155 -9.96 -6.54 8.52
CA ALA A 155 -9.30 -7.69 9.09
C ALA A 155 -10.08 -8.97 8.82
N TRP A 156 -9.33 -10.05 8.76
CA TRP A 156 -9.87 -11.38 8.51
C TRP A 156 -8.91 -12.44 9.04
N CYS A 157 -9.42 -13.67 9.17
CA CYS A 157 -8.65 -14.85 9.51
C CYS A 157 -8.87 -15.94 8.47
N GLU A 158 -7.79 -16.65 8.16
CA GLU A 158 -7.78 -17.81 7.27
C GLU A 158 -7.17 -18.99 8.02
N THR A 159 -7.75 -20.18 7.83
CA THR A 159 -7.20 -21.41 8.42
C THR A 159 -6.67 -22.30 7.30
N ASP A 160 -5.46 -22.83 7.48
CA ASP A 160 -4.82 -23.75 6.55
C ASP A 160 -4.00 -24.80 7.30
N LYS A 161 -4.21 -26.08 6.98
CA LYS A 161 -3.48 -27.23 7.56
C LYS A 161 -3.33 -27.19 9.09
N GLY A 162 -4.37 -26.74 9.80
CA GLY A 162 -4.39 -26.67 11.26
C GLY A 162 -3.68 -25.45 11.88
N ALA A 163 -3.18 -24.52 11.08
CA ALA A 163 -2.74 -23.20 11.53
C ALA A 163 -3.74 -22.13 11.08
N ALA A 164 -3.89 -21.08 11.88
CA ALA A 164 -4.71 -19.93 11.54
C ALA A 164 -3.83 -18.69 11.38
N VAL A 165 -4.12 -17.90 10.35
CA VAL A 165 -3.43 -16.66 10.04
C VAL A 165 -4.47 -15.54 10.01
N CYS A 166 -4.34 -14.58 10.92
CA CYS A 166 -5.19 -13.39 10.93
C CYS A 166 -4.40 -12.20 10.42
N THR A 167 -5.02 -11.42 9.54
CA THR A 167 -4.44 -10.21 8.96
C THR A 167 -5.28 -9.01 9.36
N VAL A 168 -4.59 -7.92 9.72
CA VAL A 168 -5.16 -6.60 9.99
C VAL A 168 -4.52 -5.61 9.03
N LEU A 169 -5.33 -4.89 8.28
CA LEU A 169 -4.94 -3.79 7.43
C LEU A 169 -5.55 -2.50 7.96
N LEU A 170 -4.70 -1.50 8.16
CA LEU A 170 -5.08 -0.14 8.52
C LEU A 170 -4.44 0.82 7.52
N ALA A 171 -5.19 1.81 7.05
CA ALA A 171 -4.66 2.83 6.16
C ALA A 171 -4.93 4.24 6.68
N ARG A 172 -4.00 5.14 6.39
CA ARG A 172 -4.09 6.58 6.65
C ARG A 172 -3.16 7.32 5.69
N GLY A 173 -3.67 8.34 5.00
CA GLY A 173 -2.95 8.99 3.91
C GLY A 173 -2.52 7.95 2.86
N ASP A 174 -1.24 7.95 2.52
CA ASP A 174 -0.64 7.00 1.56
C ASP A 174 0.06 5.81 2.22
N VAL A 175 -0.19 5.55 3.52
CA VAL A 175 0.47 4.48 4.27
C VAL A 175 -0.52 3.37 4.63
N ILE A 176 -0.17 2.13 4.34
CA ILE A 176 -0.84 0.91 4.82
C ILE A 176 0.02 0.26 5.90
N SER A 177 -0.55 0.06 7.08
CA SER A 177 -0.01 -0.81 8.12
C SER A 177 -0.69 -2.18 8.02
N ALA A 178 0.09 -3.22 7.70
CA ALA A 178 -0.37 -4.60 7.58
C ALA A 178 0.25 -5.47 8.67
N VAL A 179 -0.58 -6.00 9.57
CA VAL A 179 -0.17 -6.96 10.60
C VAL A 179 -0.67 -8.34 10.22
N GLN A 180 0.19 -9.35 10.35
CA GLN A 180 -0.17 -10.75 10.18
C GLN A 180 0.26 -11.54 11.42
N VAL A 181 -0.68 -12.26 12.03
CA VAL A 181 -0.44 -13.16 13.16
C VAL A 181 -0.75 -14.58 12.74
N ALA A 182 0.22 -15.50 12.86
CA ALA A 182 0.01 -16.92 12.63
C ALA A 182 0.08 -17.69 13.96
N ALA A 183 -0.95 -18.46 14.28
CA ALA A 183 -1.05 -19.26 15.50
C ALA A 183 -1.65 -20.65 15.22
N SER A 184 -1.58 -21.54 16.21
CA SER A 184 -2.15 -22.89 16.10
C SER A 184 -3.68 -22.93 16.13
N THR A 185 -4.35 -21.84 16.52
CA THR A 185 -5.82 -21.76 16.51
C THR A 185 -6.29 -20.39 16.06
N GLN A 186 -7.48 -20.34 15.44
CA GLN A 186 -8.09 -19.10 14.99
C GLN A 186 -8.40 -18.14 16.15
N ALA A 187 -8.87 -18.65 17.29
CA ALA A 187 -9.14 -17.82 18.46
C ALA A 187 -7.89 -17.06 18.92
N ARG A 188 -6.75 -17.77 19.07
CA ARG A 188 -5.48 -17.15 19.49
C ARG A 188 -4.99 -16.09 18.50
N ALA A 189 -5.06 -16.39 17.20
CA ALA A 189 -4.67 -15.43 16.16
C ALA A 189 -5.61 -14.20 16.14
N THR A 190 -6.91 -14.41 16.34
CA THR A 190 -7.92 -13.33 16.38
C THR A 190 -7.69 -12.41 17.58
N ASP A 191 -7.46 -12.98 18.76
CA ASP A 191 -7.25 -12.20 19.98
C ASP A 191 -5.99 -11.34 19.89
N ALA A 192 -4.89 -11.91 19.39
CA ALA A 192 -3.66 -11.18 19.13
C ALA A 192 -3.88 -10.06 18.09
N ALA A 193 -4.54 -10.36 16.97
CA ALA A 193 -4.85 -9.37 15.94
C ALA A 193 -5.67 -8.18 16.50
N LYS A 194 -6.66 -8.45 17.37
CA LYS A 194 -7.47 -7.41 18.01
C LYS A 194 -6.66 -6.53 18.98
N ARG A 195 -5.71 -7.12 19.74
CA ARG A 195 -4.83 -6.35 20.63
C ARG A 195 -3.81 -5.51 19.86
N LEU A 196 -3.30 -6.04 18.75
CA LEU A 196 -2.32 -5.35 17.90
C LEU A 196 -2.94 -4.21 17.07
N ALA A 197 -4.20 -4.32 16.67
CA ALA A 197 -4.88 -3.31 15.86
C ALA A 197 -4.76 -1.86 16.42
N PRO A 198 -5.09 -1.58 17.71
CA PRO A 198 -4.90 -0.22 18.25
C PRO A 198 -3.44 0.21 18.34
N ILE A 199 -2.50 -0.71 18.56
CA ILE A 199 -1.05 -0.41 18.61
C ILE A 199 -0.58 0.04 17.21
N SER A 200 -0.96 -0.71 16.17
CA SER A 200 -0.67 -0.36 14.77
C SER A 200 -1.35 0.95 14.34
N ALA A 201 -2.57 1.22 14.79
CA ALA A 201 -3.25 2.48 14.51
C ALA A 201 -2.51 3.66 15.15
N ALA A 202 -2.07 3.53 16.40
CA ALA A 202 -1.26 4.54 17.08
C ALA A 202 0.06 4.79 16.35
N ALA A 203 0.74 3.73 15.88
CA ALA A 203 1.97 3.86 15.09
C ALA A 203 1.72 4.62 13.77
N LEU A 204 0.60 4.36 13.12
CA LEU A 204 0.21 5.02 11.88
C LEU A 204 -0.05 6.52 12.08
N VAL A 205 -0.59 6.93 13.23
CA VAL A 205 -0.78 8.35 13.59
C VAL A 205 0.52 9.12 13.63
N ARG A 206 1.64 8.48 14.02
CA ARG A 206 2.96 9.13 14.14
C ARG A 206 3.49 9.69 12.82
N VAL A 207 3.00 9.17 11.68
CA VAL A 207 3.46 9.58 10.33
C VAL A 207 2.68 10.78 9.80
N SER A 208 1.48 11.03 10.31
CA SER A 208 0.56 12.07 9.83
C SER A 208 0.52 13.29 10.74
N SER A 209 1.41 13.35 11.72
CA SER A 209 1.53 14.43 12.71
C SER A 209 2.59 15.44 12.33
#